data_AF-A0A382ZA90-F1
#
_entry.id   AF-A0A382ZA90-F1
#
_cell.length_a   1.000
_cell.length_b   1.000
_cell.length_c   1.000
_cell.angle_alpha   90.00
_cell.angle_beta   90.00
_cell.angle_gamma   90.00
#
_symmetry.space_group_name_H-M   'P 1'
#
loop_
_entity.id
_entity.type
_entity.pdbx_description
1 polymer ?
#
loop_
_entity_poly.entity_id
_entity_poly.type
_entity_poly.pdbx_seq_one_letter_code
_entity_poly.pdbx_strand_id
1 'polypeptide(L)'
;NPVDVADNMKKQGGFIPGVRPGKSTSDYIDHILTRVTLPASVFLALIAIFPTFLSGFFNVDFALASFYGGTSLLIIVGVALDTLQQIESHLLMRHYDGFLKSGKLKGRDRRR
;
A
#
# COMPACT_ATOMS: atom_id res chain seq x y z
N ASN A 1 -10.01 -6.07 6.68
CA ASN A 1 -10.94 -7.20 6.90
C ASN A 1 -11.22 -7.86 5.55
N PRO A 2 -10.80 -9.12 5.33
CA PRO A 2 -11.01 -9.82 4.05
C PRO A 2 -12.49 -10.08 3.73
N VAL A 3 -13.36 -10.17 4.74
CA VAL A 3 -14.81 -10.35 4.55
C VAL A 3 -15.44 -9.11 3.93
N ASP A 4 -15.16 -7.94 4.49
CA ASP A 4 -15.70 -6.67 3.98
C ASP A 4 -15.20 -6.37 2.55
N VAL A 5 -13.95 -6.72 2.25
CA VAL A 5 -13.38 -6.57 0.91
C VAL A 5 -14.07 -7.50 -0.08
N ALA A 6 -14.28 -8.77 0.26
CA ALA A 6 -14.99 -9.72 -0.58
C ALA A 6 -16.46 -9.31 -0.81
N ASP A 7 -17.14 -8.79 0.22
CA ASP A 7 -18.50 -8.30 0.12
C ASP A 7 -18.59 -7.02 -0.73
N ASN A 8 -17.64 -6.10 -0.59
CA ASN A 8 -17.56 -4.91 -1.42
C ASN A 8 -17.29 -5.27 -2.89
N MET A 9 -16.40 -6.22 -3.16
CA MET A 9 -16.17 -6.73 -4.51
C MET A 9 -17.44 -7.31 -5.11
N LYS A 10 -18.15 -8.17 -4.34
CA LYS A 10 -19.43 -8.75 -4.78
C LYS A 10 -20.49 -7.66 -5.06
N LYS A 11 -20.62 -6.65 -4.20
CA LYS A 11 -21.56 -5.53 -4.37
C LYS A 11 -21.23 -4.64 -5.58
N GLN A 12 -19.94 -4.48 -5.88
CA GLN A 12 -19.45 -3.70 -7.02
C GLN A 12 -19.39 -4.52 -8.33
N GLY A 13 -19.87 -5.78 -8.32
CA GLY A 13 -19.85 -6.67 -9.49
C GLY A 13 -18.47 -7.25 -9.84
N GLY A 14 -17.46 -7.06 -8.97
CA GLY A 14 -16.13 -7.63 -9.11
C GLY A 14 -16.05 -9.07 -8.59
N PHE A 15 -15.25 -9.91 -9.26
CA PHE A 15 -14.97 -11.27 -8.82
C PHE A 15 -13.53 -11.68 -9.17
N ILE A 16 -12.98 -12.62 -8.40
CA ILE A 16 -11.67 -13.21 -8.67
C ILE A 16 -11.88 -14.42 -9.60
N PRO A 17 -11.29 -14.45 -10.81
CA PRO A 17 -11.39 -15.60 -11.71
C PRO A 17 -10.96 -16.90 -11.00
N GLY A 18 -11.80 -17.92 -11.06
CA GLY A 18 -11.53 -19.22 -10.43
C GLY A 18 -11.93 -19.35 -8.94
N VAL A 19 -12.41 -18.28 -8.28
CA VAL A 19 -12.88 -18.33 -6.88
C VAL A 19 -14.33 -17.86 -6.79
N ARG A 20 -15.18 -18.62 -6.09
CA ARG A 20 -16.62 -18.29 -5.96
C ARG A 20 -16.81 -17.02 -5.11
N PRO A 21 -17.61 -16.03 -5.57
CA PRO A 21 -17.86 -14.79 -4.82
C PRO A 21 -18.44 -15.04 -3.42
N GLY A 22 -17.96 -14.29 -2.43
CA GLY A 22 -18.40 -14.36 -1.03
C GLY A 22 -17.35 -15.02 -0.12
N LYS A 23 -17.76 -16.02 0.66
CA LYS A 23 -16.89 -16.65 1.67
C LYS A 23 -15.60 -17.26 1.08
N SER A 24 -15.67 -17.90 -0.08
CA SER A 24 -14.46 -18.42 -0.74
C SER A 24 -13.50 -17.33 -1.19
N THR A 25 -14.00 -16.14 -1.57
CA THR A 25 -13.17 -14.97 -1.89
C THR A 25 -12.49 -14.40 -0.65
N SER A 26 -13.20 -14.29 0.48
CA SER A 26 -12.59 -13.79 1.71
C SER A 26 -11.54 -14.74 2.27
N ASP A 27 -11.79 -16.06 2.25
CA ASP A 27 -10.81 -17.07 2.69
C ASP A 27 -9.57 -17.08 1.78
N TYR A 28 -9.74 -16.88 0.47
CA TYR A 28 -8.64 -16.74 -0.48
C TYR A 28 -7.77 -15.50 -0.19
N ILE A 29 -8.41 -14.34 0.03
CA ILE A 29 -7.72 -13.10 0.37
C ILE A 29 -6.98 -13.24 1.70
N ASP A 30 -7.63 -13.81 2.72
CA ASP A 30 -7.05 -14.02 4.05
C ASP A 30 -5.80 -14.90 4.00
N HIS A 31 -5.84 -15.97 3.21
CA HIS A 31 -4.71 -16.87 3.03
C HIS A 31 -3.50 -16.19 2.37
N ILE A 32 -3.76 -15.32 1.39
CA ILE A 32 -2.71 -14.52 0.74
C ILE A 32 -2.14 -13.49 1.73
N LEU A 33 -3.02 -12.74 2.41
CA LEU A 33 -2.61 -11.73 3.37
C LEU A 33 -1.73 -12.36 4.45
N THR A 34 -2.12 -13.49 5.01
CA THR A 34 -1.33 -14.21 6.04
C THR A 34 0.06 -14.59 5.55
N ARG A 35 0.21 -15.07 4.31
CA ARG A 35 1.52 -15.43 3.75
C ARG A 35 2.41 -14.24 3.47
N VAL A 36 1.83 -13.09 3.12
CA VAL A 36 2.59 -11.86 2.85
C VAL A 36 2.96 -11.17 4.16
N THR A 37 2.07 -11.14 5.14
CA THR A 37 2.29 -10.45 6.41
C THR A 37 3.24 -11.19 7.36
N LEU A 38 3.27 -12.52 7.32
CA LEU A 38 4.18 -13.33 8.15
C LEU A 38 5.67 -12.97 7.99
N PRO A 39 6.27 -13.00 6.78
CA PRO A 39 7.66 -12.59 6.61
C PRO A 39 7.87 -11.09 6.84
N ALA A 40 6.87 -10.26 6.51
CA ALA A 40 6.94 -8.81 6.72
C ALA A 40 7.01 -8.44 8.22
N SER A 41 6.24 -9.10 9.08
CA SER A 41 6.26 -8.84 10.52
C SER A 41 7.59 -9.22 11.17
N VAL A 42 8.20 -10.33 10.72
CA VAL A 42 9.56 -10.73 11.14
C VAL A 42 10.59 -9.69 10.72
N PHE A 43 10.52 -9.21 9.48
CA PHE A 43 11.41 -8.17 8.98
C PHE A 43 11.28 -6.85 9.76
N LEU A 44 10.05 -6.42 10.06
CA LEU A 44 9.81 -5.21 10.87
C LEU A 44 10.31 -5.38 12.31
N ALA A 45 10.15 -6.56 12.91
CA ALA A 45 10.69 -6.85 14.24
C ALA A 45 12.22 -6.76 14.26
N LEU A 46 12.91 -7.25 13.23
CA LEU A 46 14.36 -7.13 13.10
C LEU A 46 14.80 -5.66 12.99
N ILE A 47 14.13 -4.86 12.17
CA ILE A 47 14.41 -3.41 12.04
C ILE A 47 14.22 -2.70 13.38
N ALA A 48 13.21 -3.07 14.16
CA ALA A 48 12.96 -2.44 15.47
C ALA A 48 14.06 -2.73 16.51
N ILE A 49 14.69 -3.91 16.43
CA ILE A 49 15.74 -4.36 17.38
C ILE A 49 17.15 -3.98 16.90
N PHE A 50 17.33 -3.72 15.61
CA PHE A 50 18.60 -3.29 15.02
C PHE A 50 19.29 -2.10 15.75
N PRO A 51 18.59 -1.04 16.18
CA PRO A 51 19.20 0.14 16.81
C PRO A 51 19.74 -0.14 18.22
N THR A 52 19.08 -1.01 18.98
CA THR A 52 19.55 -1.41 20.32
C THR A 52 20.77 -2.32 20.24
N PHE A 53 20.92 -3.11 19.17
CA PHE A 53 22.16 -3.84 18.90
C PHE A 53 23.32 -2.89 18.55
N LEU A 54 23.09 -1.89 17.70
CA LEU A 54 24.12 -0.92 17.30
C LEU A 54 24.66 -0.09 18.47
N SER A 55 23.80 0.36 19.38
CA SER A 55 24.22 1.14 20.54
C SER A 55 25.07 0.33 21.52
N GLY A 56 24.80 -0.97 21.67
CA GLY A 56 25.55 -1.87 22.55
C GLY A 56 26.97 -2.20 22.07
N PHE A 57 27.21 -2.25 20.75
CA PHE A 57 28.52 -2.59 20.18
C PHE A 57 29.43 -1.39 19.94
N PHE A 58 28.90 -0.20 19.61
CA PHE A 58 29.70 0.91 19.08
C PHE A 58 30.01 2.06 20.06
N ASN A 59 29.61 1.99 21.34
CA ASN A 59 29.87 3.05 22.35
C ASN A 59 29.63 4.49 21.81
N VAL A 60 28.58 4.65 21.02
CA VAL A 60 28.27 5.90 20.32
C VAL A 60 27.64 6.89 21.32
N ASP A 61 28.00 8.16 21.19
CA ASP A 61 27.53 9.25 22.04
C ASP A 61 25.99 9.26 22.18
N PHE A 62 25.48 9.45 23.41
CA PHE A 62 24.04 9.30 23.70
C PHE A 62 23.18 10.21 22.82
N ALA A 63 23.68 11.40 22.47
CA ALA A 63 23.02 12.34 21.57
C ALA A 63 22.93 11.84 20.11
N LEU A 64 23.99 11.19 19.61
CA LEU A 64 24.00 10.57 18.27
C LEU A 64 23.12 9.31 18.25
N ALA A 65 23.17 8.49 19.29
CA ALA A 65 22.36 7.28 19.42
C ALA A 65 20.86 7.57 19.58
N SER A 66 20.48 8.73 20.12
CA SER A 66 19.08 9.13 20.26
C SER A 66 18.54 9.87 19.02
N PHE A 67 19.36 10.69 18.34
CA PHE A 67 18.96 11.32 17.06
C PHE A 67 18.93 10.37 15.87
N TYR A 68 19.84 9.40 15.80
CA TYR A 68 19.82 8.30 14.81
C TYR A 68 19.24 7.00 15.40
N GLY A 69 18.57 7.10 16.55
CA GLY A 69 17.97 5.97 17.24
C GLY A 69 16.80 5.35 16.47
N GLY A 70 16.39 4.16 16.90
CA GLY A 70 15.35 3.38 16.22
C GLY A 70 14.04 4.11 15.96
N THR A 71 13.61 4.94 16.91
CA THR A 71 12.38 5.72 16.83
C THR A 71 12.47 6.83 15.79
N SER A 72 13.55 7.61 15.74
CA SER A 72 13.70 8.67 14.75
C SER A 72 13.85 8.10 13.34
N LEU A 73 14.58 6.99 13.18
CA LEU A 73 14.73 6.30 11.90
C LEU A 73 13.38 5.76 11.38
N LEU A 74 12.60 5.10 12.24
CA LEU A 74 11.26 4.61 11.89
C LEU A 74 10.31 5.75 11.50
N ILE A 75 10.35 6.88 12.22
CA ILE A 75 9.53 8.06 11.89
C ILE A 75 9.94 8.64 10.55
N ILE A 76 11.25 8.82 10.28
CA ILE A 76 11.74 9.38 9.01
C ILE A 76 11.31 8.50 7.84
N VAL A 77 11.47 7.18 7.93
CA VAL A 77 11.06 6.25 6.88
C VAL A 77 9.54 6.24 6.70
N GLY A 78 8.78 6.27 7.80
CA GLY A 78 7.31 6.34 7.76
C GLY A 78 6.81 7.59 7.03
N VAL A 79 7.31 8.77 7.41
CA VAL A 79 6.93 10.04 6.76
C VAL A 79 7.38 10.10 5.31
N ALA A 80 8.57 9.57 4.98
CA ALA A 80 9.05 9.48 3.60
C ALA A 80 8.15 8.59 2.73
N LEU A 81 7.68 7.45 3.24
CA LEU A 81 6.74 6.58 2.51
C LEU A 81 5.36 7.23 2.35
N ASP A 82 4.84 7.87 3.39
CA ASP A 82 3.56 8.58 3.35
C ASP A 82 3.59 9.73 2.31
N THR A 83 4.66 10.51 2.31
CA THR A 83 4.84 11.60 1.33
C THR A 83 4.95 11.08 -0.10
N LEU A 84 5.65 9.96 -0.34
CA LEU A 84 5.71 9.34 -1.65
C LEU A 84 4.34 8.84 -2.14
N GLN A 85 3.58 8.17 -1.28
CA GLN A 85 2.22 7.72 -1.62
C GLN A 85 1.27 8.88 -1.93
N GLN A 86 1.36 9.98 -1.18
CA GLN A 86 0.59 11.19 -1.46
C GLN A 86 0.93 11.76 -2.84
N ILE A 87 2.22 11.89 -3.18
CA ILE A 87 2.67 12.37 -4.48
C ILE A 87 2.15 11.47 -5.61
N GLU A 88 2.26 10.15 -5.47
CA GLU A 88 1.77 9.18 -6.44
C GLU A 88 0.26 9.31 -6.68
N SER A 89 -0.53 9.51 -5.61
CA SER A 89 -1.99 9.70 -5.72
C SER A 89 -2.35 10.95 -6.54
N HIS A 90 -1.61 12.05 -6.35
CA HIS A 90 -1.81 13.29 -7.11
C HIS A 90 -1.38 13.15 -8.57
N LEU A 91 -0.32 12.39 -8.85
CA LEU A 91 0.13 12.12 -10.22
C LEU A 91 -0.85 11.23 -11.00
N LEU A 92 -1.43 10.22 -10.35
CA LEU A 92 -2.46 9.35 -10.96
C LEU A 92 -3.68 10.16 -11.41
N MET A 93 -4.13 11.14 -10.61
CA MET A 93 -5.22 12.04 -11.01
C MET A 93 -4.84 12.92 -12.22
N ARG A 94 -3.58 13.35 -12.33
CA ARG A 94 -3.11 14.18 -13.46
C ARG A 94 -3.09 13.42 -14.79
N HIS A 95 -2.79 12.12 -14.77
CA HIS A 95 -2.81 11.26 -15.96
C HIS A 95 -4.22 10.77 -16.34
N TYR A 96 -5.22 10.95 -15.47
CA TYR A 96 -6.64 10.65 -15.76
C TYR A 96 -7.28 11.65 -16.74
N ASP A 97 -6.89 12.93 -16.72
CA ASP A 97 -7.47 13.98 -17.58
C ASP A 97 -7.10 13.84 -19.07
N GLY A 98 -6.00 13.15 -19.39
CA GLY A 98 -5.52 13.01 -20.77
C GLY A 98 -6.39 12.10 -21.65
N PHE A 99 -6.99 11.06 -21.07
CA PHE A 99 -7.77 10.07 -21.82
C PHE A 99 -9.22 10.48 -22.09
N LEU A 100 -9.83 11.28 -21.20
CA LEU A 100 -11.25 11.69 -21.36
C LEU A 100 -11.44 12.88 -22.31
N LYS A 101 -10.38 13.63 -22.66
CA LYS A 101 -10.49 14.84 -23.49
C LYS A 101 -10.37 14.60 -25.00
N SER A 102 -9.88 13.43 -25.44
CA SER A 102 -9.59 13.17 -26.87
C SER A 102 -10.79 12.65 -27.70
N GLY A 103 -11.92 12.34 -27.07
CA GLY A 103 -12.96 11.51 -27.70
C GLY A 103 -14.25 12.19 -28.18
N LYS A 104 -14.36 13.53 -28.30
CA LYS A 104 -15.57 14.14 -28.87
C LYS A 104 -15.56 14.05 -30.40
N LEU A 105 -15.79 12.85 -30.94
CA LEU A 105 -16.17 12.64 -32.34
C LEU A 105 -17.57 13.25 -32.56
N LYS A 106 -17.59 14.43 -33.17
CA LYS A 106 -18.80 15.13 -33.60
C LYS A 106 -19.47 14.31 -34.71
N GLY A 107 -20.45 13.49 -34.34
CA GLY A 107 -21.29 12.72 -35.26
C GLY A 107 -22.01 13.64 -36.24
N ARG A 108 -21.83 13.38 -37.53
CA ARG A 108 -22.41 14.15 -38.62
C ARG A 108 -23.88 13.74 -38.77
N ASP A 109 -24.78 14.59 -38.31
CA ASP A 109 -26.22 14.43 -38.48
C ASP A 109 -26.55 14.42 -39.98
N ARG A 110 -27.04 13.29 -40.49
CA ARG A 110 -27.40 13.09 -41.89
C ARG A 110 -28.90 12.87 -41.96
N ARG A 111 -29.67 13.95 -41.82
CA ARG A 111 -31.08 13.98 -42.19
C ARG A 111 -31.20 13.90 -43.72
N ARG A 112 -31.81 12.82 -44.20
CA ARG A 112 -32.64 12.76 -45.40
C ARG A 112 -33.84 11.89 -45.07
#